data_AF-A0A7C1XBW5-F1
#
_entry.id   AF-A0A7C1XBW5-F1
#
_cell.length_a   1.000
_cell.length_b   1.000
_cell.length_c   1.000
_cell.angle_alpha   90.00
_cell.angle_beta   90.00
_cell.angle_gamma   90.00
#
_symmetry.space_group_name_H-M   'P 1'
#
loop_
_entity.id
_entity.type
_entity.pdbx_description
1 polymer ?
#
loop_
_entity_poly.entity_id
_entity_poly.type
_entity_poly.pdbx_seq_one_letter_code
_entity_poly.pdbx_strand_id
1 'polypeptide(L)'
;AILRGGSEALHSNQAIARCIHQGLEKVGLPVHVVQVLDTTDRAAVGELITMPEYVDVIVPRGGKGLIERISADARVPVIKHLHGICHVYIDDRADIDKAIAVAFNAKTHRYGVCNAMETLLVHEAVAAEVLPTLAAQYQKEGVELRGCAVTQKILTDIKAATEEDWDTEYLAPILSIRMLADMATAIEHIHQHGSGHTESIMTEDIGRARTFMTQVDASSVMINASTRFADGFEYGLGAEIGISTDKIHVRGPVGLEGLTSQKYIVIGDGHVRA
;
A
#
# COMPACT_ATOMS: atom_id res chain seq x y z
N ALA A 1 15.37 -15.45 -11.42
CA ALA A 1 15.14 -14.78 -10.14
C ALA A 1 16.20 -15.19 -9.13
N ILE A 2 16.70 -14.24 -8.34
CA ILE A 2 17.61 -14.47 -7.22
C ILE A 2 16.81 -14.20 -5.94
N LEU A 3 16.71 -15.19 -5.06
CA LEU A 3 15.89 -15.16 -3.86
C LEU A 3 16.78 -15.14 -2.62
N ARG A 4 16.60 -14.12 -1.78
CA ARG A 4 17.26 -13.98 -0.49
C ARG A 4 16.19 -13.88 0.60
N GLY A 5 15.96 -14.98 1.31
CA GLY A 5 15.02 -15.04 2.43
C GLY A 5 15.63 -14.63 3.77
N GLY A 6 14.79 -14.53 4.80
CA GLY A 6 15.25 -14.35 6.18
C GLY A 6 15.86 -15.63 6.77
N SER A 7 16.71 -15.46 7.77
CA SER A 7 17.43 -16.55 8.44
C SER A 7 16.50 -17.52 9.16
N GLU A 8 15.37 -17.02 9.66
CA GLU A 8 14.31 -17.77 10.33
C GLU A 8 13.61 -18.79 9.40
N ALA A 9 13.68 -18.59 8.08
CA ALA A 9 13.06 -19.44 7.08
C ALA A 9 14.06 -20.21 6.21
N LEU A 10 15.37 -20.18 6.52
CA LEU A 10 16.43 -20.71 5.66
C LEU A 10 16.17 -22.17 5.23
N HIS A 11 15.93 -23.08 6.19
CA HIS A 11 15.72 -24.50 5.88
C HIS A 11 14.49 -24.72 5.00
N SER A 12 13.41 -23.98 5.26
CA SER A 12 12.17 -24.03 4.48
C SER A 12 12.41 -23.53 3.05
N ASN A 13 13.11 -22.40 2.90
CA ASN A 13 13.46 -21.82 1.61
C ASN A 13 14.32 -22.79 0.78
N GLN A 14 15.32 -23.41 1.40
CA GLN A 14 16.17 -24.41 0.73
C GLN A 14 15.39 -25.67 0.34
N ALA A 15 14.43 -26.11 1.15
CA ALA A 15 13.56 -27.23 0.79
C ALA A 15 12.67 -26.92 -0.41
N ILE A 16 12.05 -25.74 -0.43
CA ILE A 16 11.23 -25.27 -1.55
C ILE A 16 12.06 -25.11 -2.81
N ALA A 17 13.28 -24.55 -2.70
CA ALA A 17 14.21 -24.40 -3.82
C ALA A 17 14.48 -25.74 -4.53
N ARG A 18 14.73 -26.81 -3.76
CA ARG A 18 14.93 -28.16 -4.32
C ARG A 18 13.72 -28.65 -5.11
N CYS A 19 12.51 -28.41 -4.62
CA CYS A 19 11.28 -28.77 -5.35
C CYS A 19 11.13 -27.97 -6.66
N ILE A 20 11.46 -26.67 -6.63
CA ILE A 20 11.45 -25.83 -7.84
C ILE A 20 12.47 -26.35 -8.86
N HIS A 21 13.70 -26.67 -8.43
CA HIS A 21 14.75 -27.20 -9.30
C HIS A 21 14.35 -28.52 -9.96
N GLN A 22 13.74 -29.45 -9.21
CA GLN A 22 13.18 -30.68 -9.78
C GLN A 22 12.11 -30.40 -10.86
N GLY A 23 11.30 -29.36 -10.68
CA GLY A 23 10.33 -28.93 -11.68
C GLY A 23 10.99 -28.40 -12.95
N LEU A 24 12.02 -27.55 -12.79
CA LEU A 24 12.79 -26.98 -13.91
C LEU A 24 13.49 -28.07 -14.73
N GLU A 25 14.12 -29.04 -14.07
CA GLU A 25 14.81 -30.15 -14.73
C GLU A 25 13.85 -31.00 -15.59
N LYS A 26 12.64 -31.27 -15.08
CA LYS A 26 11.62 -32.05 -15.81
C LYS A 26 11.19 -31.41 -17.12
N VAL A 27 11.23 -30.09 -17.22
CA VAL A 27 10.86 -29.33 -18.42
C VAL A 27 12.08 -28.87 -19.23
N GLY A 28 13.29 -29.29 -18.85
CA GLY A 28 14.53 -28.97 -19.56
C GLY A 28 15.01 -27.52 -19.41
N LEU A 29 14.57 -26.81 -18.36
CA LEU A 29 15.03 -25.45 -18.07
C LEU A 29 16.27 -25.47 -17.16
N PRO A 30 17.21 -24.52 -17.32
CA PRO A 30 18.37 -24.41 -16.43
C PRO A 30 17.93 -24.16 -14.98
N VAL A 31 18.50 -24.91 -14.02
CA VAL A 31 18.20 -24.72 -12.59
C VAL A 31 18.52 -23.31 -12.09
N HIS A 32 19.50 -22.63 -12.71
CA HIS A 32 19.90 -21.26 -12.39
C HIS A 32 18.86 -20.18 -12.76
N VAL A 33 17.76 -20.55 -13.45
CA VAL A 33 16.61 -19.66 -13.64
C VAL A 33 16.04 -19.21 -12.30
N VAL A 34 16.10 -20.05 -11.26
CA VAL A 34 15.76 -19.71 -9.87
C VAL A 34 16.91 -20.05 -8.94
N GLN A 35 17.52 -19.04 -8.33
CA GLN A 35 18.62 -19.21 -7.39
C GLN A 35 18.17 -18.77 -6.00
N VAL A 36 18.40 -19.60 -4.98
CA VAL A 36 18.11 -19.26 -3.58
C VAL A 36 19.43 -19.20 -2.82
N LEU A 37 19.74 -18.03 -2.25
CA LEU A 37 21.00 -17.83 -1.55
C LEU A 37 21.04 -18.68 -0.27
N ASP A 38 22.05 -19.55 -0.16
CA ASP A 38 22.29 -20.38 1.02
C ASP A 38 23.25 -19.70 2.01
N THR A 39 22.88 -18.50 2.43
CA THR A 39 23.63 -17.75 3.45
C THR A 39 22.68 -16.93 4.30
N THR A 40 22.96 -16.89 5.61
CA THR A 40 22.26 -16.00 6.55
C THR A 40 22.92 -14.63 6.65
N ASP A 41 24.08 -14.43 6.01
CA ASP A 41 24.80 -13.17 6.09
C ASP A 41 23.96 -12.01 5.53
N ARG A 42 23.94 -10.90 6.25
CA ARG A 42 23.26 -9.67 5.85
C ARG A 42 24.07 -8.89 4.81
N ALA A 43 25.36 -9.15 4.68
CA ALA A 43 26.21 -8.56 3.64
C ALA A 43 25.72 -8.93 2.23
N ALA A 44 25.18 -10.14 2.05
CA ALA A 44 24.63 -10.60 0.78
C ALA A 44 23.50 -9.71 0.23
N VAL A 45 22.71 -9.07 1.12
CA VAL A 45 21.69 -8.09 0.69
C VAL A 45 22.36 -6.85 0.11
N GLY A 46 23.41 -6.35 0.77
CA GLY A 46 24.14 -5.16 0.33
C GLY A 46 24.76 -5.37 -1.05
N GLU A 47 25.42 -6.50 -1.27
CA GLU A 47 25.99 -6.85 -2.57
C GLU A 47 24.88 -6.90 -3.65
N LEU A 48 23.79 -7.65 -3.39
CA LEU A 48 22.73 -7.89 -4.36
C LEU A 48 22.05 -6.58 -4.84
N ILE A 49 21.80 -5.64 -3.94
CA ILE A 49 21.16 -4.36 -4.30
C ILE A 49 22.11 -3.38 -5.01
N THR A 50 23.42 -3.70 -5.06
CA THR A 50 24.44 -2.88 -5.72
C THR A 50 25.04 -3.51 -6.98
N MET A 51 24.39 -4.54 -7.55
CA MET A 51 24.83 -5.28 -8.74
C MET A 51 23.97 -5.01 -10.00
N PRO A 52 23.91 -3.76 -10.51
CA PRO A 52 23.10 -3.42 -11.68
C PRO A 52 23.56 -4.10 -12.97
N GLU A 53 24.76 -4.67 -13.01
CA GLU A 53 25.23 -5.46 -14.16
C GLU A 53 24.50 -6.83 -14.27
N TYR A 54 23.91 -7.32 -13.18
CA TYR A 54 23.32 -8.66 -13.09
C TYR A 54 21.86 -8.67 -12.64
N VAL A 55 21.40 -7.60 -12.00
CA VAL A 55 20.04 -7.48 -11.45
C VAL A 55 19.37 -6.23 -12.01
N ASP A 56 18.27 -6.43 -12.73
CA ASP A 56 17.50 -5.34 -13.33
C ASP A 56 16.58 -4.63 -12.33
N VAL A 57 16.06 -5.37 -11.34
CA VAL A 57 15.13 -4.85 -10.34
C VAL A 57 15.16 -5.64 -9.04
N ILE A 58 15.01 -4.94 -7.91
CA ILE A 58 14.83 -5.52 -6.57
C ILE A 58 13.39 -5.30 -6.09
N VAL A 59 12.79 -6.35 -5.55
CA VAL A 59 11.46 -6.29 -4.90
C VAL A 59 11.60 -6.71 -3.44
N PRO A 60 11.84 -5.75 -2.51
CA PRO A 60 12.00 -6.07 -1.10
C PRO A 60 10.62 -6.35 -0.47
N ARG A 61 10.54 -7.43 0.31
CA ARG A 61 9.37 -7.74 1.14
C ARG A 61 9.83 -7.94 2.58
N GLY A 62 9.29 -7.15 3.50
CA GLY A 62 9.65 -7.17 4.91
C GLY A 62 9.21 -5.89 5.62
N GLY A 63 9.69 -5.69 6.84
CA GLY A 63 9.36 -4.51 7.63
C GLY A 63 10.05 -3.22 7.14
N LYS A 64 9.54 -2.08 7.59
CA LYS A 64 9.99 -0.71 7.26
C LYS A 64 11.51 -0.56 7.25
N GLY A 65 12.22 -1.00 8.30
CA GLY A 65 13.68 -0.85 8.38
C GLY A 65 14.47 -1.60 7.30
N LEU A 66 13.96 -2.73 6.78
CA LEU A 66 14.59 -3.41 5.65
C LEU A 66 14.41 -2.60 4.36
N ILE A 67 13.19 -2.10 4.16
CA ILE A 67 12.83 -1.30 2.97
C ILE A 67 13.60 0.01 2.97
N GLU A 68 13.71 0.71 4.11
CA GLU A 68 14.51 1.93 4.28
C GLU A 68 15.98 1.70 3.91
N ARG A 69 16.60 0.65 4.47
CA ARG A 69 17.98 0.30 4.16
C ARG A 69 18.19 0.03 2.67
N ILE A 70 17.35 -0.81 2.07
CA ILE A 70 17.44 -1.12 0.63
C ILE A 70 17.24 0.14 -0.20
N SER A 71 16.30 1.00 0.20
CA SER A 71 16.01 2.25 -0.50
C SER A 71 17.17 3.23 -0.47
N ALA A 72 17.92 3.28 0.63
CA ALA A 72 19.05 4.18 0.79
C ALA A 72 20.30 3.69 0.05
N ASP A 73 20.54 2.38 0.05
CA ASP A 73 21.81 1.80 -0.39
C ASP A 73 21.76 1.24 -1.84
N ALA A 74 20.57 0.97 -2.39
CA ALA A 74 20.44 0.31 -3.68
C ALA A 74 20.92 1.17 -4.85
N ARG A 75 21.68 0.54 -5.76
CA ARG A 75 22.00 1.07 -7.10
C ARG A 75 21.11 0.45 -8.18
N VAL A 76 20.55 -0.72 -7.89
CA VAL A 76 19.55 -1.40 -8.71
C VAL A 76 18.18 -0.73 -8.49
N PRO A 77 17.35 -0.53 -9.54
CA PRO A 77 15.97 -0.06 -9.38
C PRO A 77 15.17 -0.90 -8.37
N VAL A 78 14.33 -0.25 -7.57
CA VAL A 78 13.56 -0.91 -6.50
C VAL A 78 12.07 -0.68 -6.74
N ILE A 79 11.28 -1.76 -6.72
CA ILE A 79 9.81 -1.70 -6.68
C ILE A 79 9.38 -1.92 -5.25
N LYS A 80 8.75 -0.92 -4.60
CA LYS A 80 8.46 -0.93 -3.16
C LYS A 80 7.30 -0.01 -2.79
N HIS A 81 6.80 -0.19 -1.58
CA HIS A 81 6.14 0.84 -0.79
C HIS A 81 6.89 0.92 0.55
N LEU A 82 6.99 2.12 1.13
CA LEU A 82 7.72 2.30 2.39
C LEU A 82 6.85 1.98 3.62
N HIS A 83 5.60 2.44 3.59
CA HIS A 83 4.57 2.28 4.61
C HIS A 83 3.20 2.56 3.98
N GLY A 84 2.13 2.20 4.68
CA GLY A 84 0.75 2.21 4.21
C GLY A 84 -0.18 3.09 5.03
N ILE A 85 0.14 4.37 5.21
CA ILE A 85 -0.79 5.35 5.81
C ILE A 85 -1.88 5.66 4.78
N CYS A 86 -3.06 5.07 4.99
CA CYS A 86 -4.22 5.16 4.11
C CYS A 86 -5.37 5.90 4.82
N HIS A 87 -6.11 6.71 4.05
CA HIS A 87 -7.24 7.47 4.56
C HIS A 87 -8.57 7.05 3.93
N VAL A 88 -9.63 7.17 4.73
CA VAL A 88 -11.00 7.29 4.21
C VAL A 88 -11.52 8.67 4.61
N TYR A 89 -11.96 9.45 3.63
CA TYR A 89 -12.61 10.74 3.84
C TYR A 89 -14.13 10.60 3.67
N ILE A 90 -14.89 10.94 4.70
CA ILE A 90 -16.35 11.00 4.66
C ILE A 90 -16.79 12.45 4.40
N ASP A 91 -17.30 12.70 3.20
CA ASP A 91 -17.78 14.00 2.72
C ASP A 91 -19.15 14.37 3.33
N ASP A 92 -19.51 15.65 3.34
CA ASP A 92 -20.84 16.12 3.79
C ASP A 92 -22.00 15.62 2.89
N ARG A 93 -21.69 15.13 1.69
CA ARG A 93 -22.66 14.55 0.75
C ARG A 93 -22.56 13.03 0.67
N ALA A 94 -21.95 12.38 1.66
CA ALA A 94 -21.87 10.92 1.72
C ALA A 94 -23.25 10.29 2.01
N ASP A 95 -23.49 9.11 1.43
CA ASP A 95 -24.46 8.17 1.97
C ASP A 95 -23.90 7.62 3.29
N ILE A 96 -24.60 7.90 4.40
CA ILE A 96 -24.14 7.61 5.76
C ILE A 96 -23.97 6.11 5.99
N ASP A 97 -24.90 5.29 5.50
CA ASP A 97 -24.85 3.84 5.69
C ASP A 97 -23.67 3.23 4.92
N LYS A 98 -23.45 3.66 3.67
CA LYS A 98 -22.27 3.26 2.88
C LYS A 98 -20.97 3.70 3.56
N ALA A 99 -20.92 4.95 4.04
CA ALA A 99 -19.73 5.51 4.67
C ALA A 99 -19.33 4.74 5.93
N ILE A 100 -20.29 4.41 6.79
CA ILE A 100 -20.07 3.60 7.99
C ILE A 100 -19.56 2.21 7.59
N ALA A 101 -20.24 1.53 6.66
CA ALA A 101 -19.87 0.17 6.25
C ALA A 101 -18.45 0.11 5.65
N VAL A 102 -18.12 1.07 4.77
CA VAL A 102 -16.82 1.14 4.11
C VAL A 102 -15.71 1.50 5.10
N ALA A 103 -15.88 2.54 5.92
CA ALA A 103 -14.86 2.94 6.89
C ALA A 103 -14.58 1.80 7.89
N PHE A 104 -15.64 1.15 8.40
CA PHE A 104 -15.49 0.03 9.31
C PHE A 104 -14.71 -1.13 8.68
N ASN A 105 -15.06 -1.53 7.45
CA ASN A 105 -14.35 -2.58 6.72
C ASN A 105 -12.87 -2.20 6.47
N ALA A 106 -12.61 -0.95 6.08
CA ALA A 106 -11.27 -0.46 5.75
C ALA A 106 -10.28 -0.60 6.92
N LYS A 107 -10.75 -0.45 8.17
CA LYS A 107 -9.92 -0.67 9.38
C LYS A 107 -9.90 -2.13 9.84
N THR A 108 -11.07 -2.77 9.93
CA THR A 108 -11.24 -3.99 10.73
C THR A 108 -11.13 -5.30 9.96
N HIS A 109 -11.15 -5.25 8.62
CA HIS A 109 -11.05 -6.48 7.82
C HIS A 109 -9.74 -7.24 8.07
N ARG A 110 -8.61 -6.52 8.16
CA ARG A 110 -7.29 -7.09 8.50
C ARG A 110 -6.35 -5.99 8.95
N TYR A 111 -5.85 -6.05 10.19
CA TYR A 111 -4.99 -4.99 10.74
C TYR A 111 -3.55 -5.00 10.21
N GLY A 112 -2.98 -6.18 9.99
CA GLY A 112 -1.56 -6.32 9.62
C GLY A 112 -1.27 -6.21 8.12
N VAL A 113 -1.99 -5.36 7.39
CA VAL A 113 -1.77 -5.10 5.95
C VAL A 113 -1.68 -3.62 5.66
N CYS A 114 -0.82 -3.26 4.71
CA CYS A 114 -0.48 -1.87 4.36
C CYS A 114 -1.60 -1.07 3.67
N ASN A 115 -2.73 -1.68 3.36
CA ASN A 115 -3.90 -1.00 2.79
C ASN A 115 -5.06 -0.89 3.79
N ALA A 116 -4.83 -1.23 5.07
CA ALA A 116 -5.78 -0.91 6.14
C ALA A 116 -5.84 0.60 6.32
N MET A 117 -7.03 1.15 6.56
CA MET A 117 -7.16 2.56 6.93
C MET A 117 -6.40 2.82 8.24
N GLU A 118 -5.61 3.88 8.29
CA GLU A 118 -4.91 4.33 9.50
C GLU A 118 -5.48 5.64 10.03
N THR A 119 -6.07 6.46 9.15
CA THR A 119 -6.71 7.72 9.52
C THR A 119 -8.09 7.86 8.86
N LEU A 120 -9.11 8.14 9.68
CA LEU A 120 -10.45 8.50 9.24
C LEU A 120 -10.60 10.03 9.25
N LEU A 121 -10.90 10.59 8.09
CA LEU A 121 -11.23 12.01 7.93
C LEU A 121 -12.74 12.17 7.80
N VAL A 122 -13.35 13.07 8.56
CA VAL A 122 -14.81 13.25 8.54
C VAL A 122 -15.16 14.72 8.41
N HIS A 123 -16.01 15.04 7.45
CA HIS A 123 -16.54 16.40 7.32
C HIS A 123 -17.41 16.75 8.54
N GLU A 124 -17.20 17.94 9.11
CA GLU A 124 -17.86 18.37 10.33
C GLU A 124 -19.40 18.34 10.29
N ALA A 125 -20.00 18.55 9.12
CA ALA A 125 -21.45 18.59 8.93
C ALA A 125 -22.14 17.23 9.18
N VAL A 126 -21.44 16.12 8.97
CA VAL A 126 -21.96 14.75 9.13
C VAL A 126 -21.33 14.01 10.33
N ALA A 127 -20.33 14.62 10.98
CA ALA A 127 -19.57 13.98 12.04
C ALA A 127 -20.44 13.54 13.23
N ALA A 128 -21.43 14.33 13.62
CA ALA A 128 -22.34 13.98 14.72
C ALA A 128 -23.25 12.77 14.41
N GLU A 129 -23.48 12.48 13.13
CA GLU A 129 -24.31 11.36 12.69
C GLU A 129 -23.47 10.08 12.51
N VAL A 130 -22.26 10.21 11.96
CA VAL A 130 -21.39 9.06 11.61
C VAL A 130 -20.55 8.59 12.80
N LEU A 131 -19.92 9.50 13.54
CA LEU A 131 -18.89 9.15 14.51
C LEU A 131 -19.38 8.29 15.68
N PRO A 132 -20.54 8.56 16.31
CA PRO A 132 -21.01 7.71 17.43
C PRO A 132 -21.20 6.25 17.02
N THR A 133 -21.78 6.02 15.83
CA THR A 133 -22.02 4.67 15.31
C THR A 133 -20.71 3.95 14.99
N LEU A 134 -19.79 4.61 14.28
CA LEU A 134 -18.47 4.05 14.00
C LEU A 134 -17.67 3.78 15.29
N ALA A 135 -17.69 4.70 16.24
CA ALA A 135 -16.97 4.54 17.50
C ALA A 135 -17.45 3.31 18.28
N ALA A 136 -18.76 3.10 18.37
CA ALA A 136 -19.33 1.91 19.00
C ALA A 136 -18.91 0.61 18.29
N GLN A 137 -18.89 0.60 16.96
CA GLN A 137 -18.45 -0.56 16.17
C GLN A 137 -16.95 -0.84 16.38
N TYR A 138 -16.11 0.18 16.32
CA TYR A 138 -14.66 0.06 16.51
C TYR A 138 -14.30 -0.40 17.93
N GLN A 139 -14.93 0.17 18.95
CA GLN A 139 -14.71 -0.23 20.34
C GLN A 139 -15.11 -1.69 20.58
N LYS A 140 -16.18 -2.17 19.93
CA LYS A 140 -16.58 -3.57 19.99
C LYS A 140 -15.53 -4.52 19.42
N GLU A 141 -14.82 -4.10 18.37
CA GLU A 141 -13.69 -4.83 17.78
C GLU A 141 -12.35 -4.58 18.50
N GLY A 142 -12.36 -3.82 19.60
CA GLY A 142 -11.16 -3.51 20.38
C GLY A 142 -10.22 -2.49 19.72
N VAL A 143 -10.72 -1.70 18.77
CA VAL A 143 -9.93 -0.65 18.12
C VAL A 143 -9.80 0.56 19.04
N GLU A 144 -8.56 0.93 19.34
CA GLU A 144 -8.23 2.17 20.04
C GLU A 144 -8.45 3.37 19.12
N LEU A 145 -9.26 4.33 19.57
CA LEU A 145 -9.54 5.56 18.83
C LEU A 145 -8.72 6.72 19.37
N ARG A 146 -8.09 7.47 18.47
CA ARG A 146 -7.34 8.70 18.75
C ARG A 146 -7.94 9.84 17.95
N GLY A 147 -8.39 10.91 18.60
CA GLY A 147 -9.09 12.01 17.93
C GLY A 147 -8.50 13.38 18.22
N CYS A 148 -8.57 14.28 17.25
CA CYS A 148 -8.25 15.69 17.49
C CYS A 148 -9.27 16.35 18.46
N ALA A 149 -8.95 17.55 18.95
CA ALA A 149 -9.76 18.21 19.99
C ALA A 149 -11.23 18.43 19.60
N VAL A 150 -11.54 18.62 18.31
CA VAL A 150 -12.92 18.75 17.83
C VAL A 150 -13.63 17.40 17.75
N THR A 151 -12.94 16.33 17.36
CA THR A 151 -13.46 14.95 17.41
C THR A 151 -13.85 14.56 18.84
N GLN A 152 -13.01 14.93 19.82
CA GLN A 152 -13.26 14.63 21.24
C GLN A 152 -14.49 15.34 21.83
N LYS A 153 -15.03 16.37 21.17
CA LYS A 153 -16.29 17.00 21.57
C LYS A 153 -17.50 16.11 21.27
N ILE A 154 -17.39 15.23 20.27
CA ILE A 154 -18.44 14.27 19.88
C ILE A 154 -18.19 12.92 20.57
N LEU A 155 -16.94 12.46 20.57
CA LEU A 155 -16.52 11.21 21.17
C LEU A 155 -15.71 11.48 22.43
N THR A 156 -16.35 11.46 23.60
CA THR A 156 -15.68 11.83 24.87
C THR A 156 -14.73 10.76 25.39
N ASP A 157 -14.91 9.50 24.98
CA ASP A 157 -14.22 8.33 25.54
C ASP A 157 -13.09 7.81 24.63
N ILE A 158 -12.40 8.72 23.93
CA ILE A 158 -11.27 8.40 23.03
C ILE A 158 -10.00 9.12 23.45
N LYS A 159 -8.83 8.59 23.07
CA LYS A 159 -7.55 9.24 23.33
C LYS A 159 -7.39 10.50 22.48
N ALA A 160 -6.61 11.47 22.98
CA ALA A 160 -6.22 12.61 22.16
C ALA A 160 -5.19 12.17 21.12
N ALA A 161 -5.38 12.55 19.86
CA ALA A 161 -4.37 12.37 18.82
C ALA A 161 -3.24 13.39 19.00
N THR A 162 -2.03 12.95 18.74
CA THR A 162 -0.81 13.76 18.68
C THR A 162 -0.46 14.07 17.21
N GLU A 163 0.52 14.94 16.96
CA GLU A 163 0.98 15.17 15.57
C GLU A 163 1.60 13.90 14.95
N GLU A 164 2.27 13.08 15.75
CA GLU A 164 2.87 11.80 15.30
C GLU A 164 1.81 10.80 14.82
N ASP A 165 0.59 10.86 15.38
CA ASP A 165 -0.50 9.96 15.01
C ASP A 165 -0.97 10.13 13.56
N TRP A 166 -0.76 11.30 12.95
CA TRP A 166 -1.12 11.52 11.54
C TRP A 166 -0.11 10.86 10.58
N ASP A 167 1.15 10.72 11.01
CA ASP A 167 2.24 10.15 10.22
C ASP A 167 2.58 8.69 10.60
N THR A 168 1.70 8.03 11.37
CA THR A 168 1.93 6.67 11.88
C THR A 168 1.11 5.63 11.13
N GLU A 169 1.80 4.62 10.58
CA GLU A 169 1.18 3.36 10.19
C GLU A 169 1.16 2.43 11.41
N TYR A 170 -0.03 2.09 11.90
CA TYR A 170 -0.17 1.33 13.14
C TYR A 170 -0.05 -0.17 12.93
N LEU A 171 -0.56 -0.71 11.82
CA LEU A 171 -0.70 -2.15 11.56
C LEU A 171 -1.35 -2.91 12.73
N ALA A 172 -2.24 -2.22 13.44
CA ALA A 172 -2.82 -2.61 14.72
C ALA A 172 -4.28 -2.15 14.80
N PRO A 173 -5.05 -2.62 15.80
CA PRO A 173 -6.37 -2.08 16.10
C PRO A 173 -6.26 -0.69 16.74
N ILE A 174 -5.72 0.28 16.00
CA ILE A 174 -5.60 1.70 16.35
C ILE A 174 -6.08 2.52 15.13
N LEU A 175 -6.83 3.59 15.38
CA LEU A 175 -7.35 4.48 14.35
C LEU A 175 -7.28 5.95 14.79
N SER A 176 -6.67 6.77 13.95
CA SER A 176 -6.70 8.22 14.07
C SER A 176 -7.95 8.81 13.42
N ILE A 177 -8.59 9.80 14.05
CA ILE A 177 -9.82 10.42 13.57
C ILE A 177 -9.69 11.95 13.60
N ARG A 178 -9.83 12.57 12.42
CA ARG A 178 -9.80 14.02 12.27
C ARG A 178 -11.10 14.54 11.65
N MET A 179 -11.76 15.47 12.34
CA MET A 179 -12.82 16.26 11.73
C MET A 179 -12.22 17.43 10.94
N LEU A 180 -12.81 17.72 9.78
CA LEU A 180 -12.36 18.75 8.84
C LEU A 180 -13.55 19.59 8.35
N ALA A 181 -13.25 20.83 7.96
CA ALA A 181 -14.27 21.78 7.51
C ALA A 181 -14.74 21.52 6.08
N ASP A 182 -13.87 20.99 5.21
CA ASP A 182 -14.16 20.77 3.79
C ASP A 182 -13.23 19.72 3.14
N MET A 183 -13.53 19.38 1.88
CA MET A 183 -12.75 18.44 1.07
C MET A 183 -11.36 18.96 0.72
N ALA A 184 -11.17 20.28 0.58
CA ALA A 184 -9.86 20.84 0.24
C ALA A 184 -8.86 20.59 1.37
N THR A 185 -9.29 20.79 2.62
CA THR A 185 -8.50 20.48 3.81
C THR A 185 -8.25 18.97 3.94
N ALA A 186 -9.19 18.13 3.51
CA ALA A 186 -9.00 16.67 3.50
C ALA A 186 -7.92 16.24 2.51
N ILE A 187 -7.92 16.82 1.30
CA ILE A 187 -6.89 16.57 0.29
C ILE A 187 -5.53 17.06 0.78
N GLU A 188 -5.45 18.25 1.38
CA GLU A 188 -4.20 18.77 1.97
C GLU A 188 -3.66 17.85 3.07
N HIS A 189 -4.52 17.35 3.96
CA HIS A 189 -4.13 16.39 4.98
C HIS A 189 -3.58 15.11 4.36
N ILE A 190 -4.23 14.56 3.33
CA ILE A 190 -3.76 13.36 2.62
C ILE A 190 -2.42 13.63 1.93
N HIS A 191 -2.21 14.79 1.32
CA HIS A 191 -0.92 15.13 0.71
C HIS A 191 0.20 15.28 1.73
N GLN A 192 -0.13 15.78 2.93
CA GLN A 192 0.85 15.99 3.98
C GLN A 192 1.23 14.69 4.70
N HIS A 193 0.26 13.81 4.96
CA HIS A 193 0.42 12.66 5.85
C HIS A 193 0.25 11.30 5.18
N GLY A 194 -0.36 11.26 3.98
CA GLY A 194 -0.55 10.05 3.21
C GLY A 194 0.77 9.47 2.69
N SER A 195 0.81 8.15 2.62
CA SER A 195 1.96 7.40 2.09
C SER A 195 1.95 7.28 0.56
N GLY A 196 0.93 7.83 -0.11
CA GLY A 196 0.69 7.62 -1.53
C GLY A 196 0.25 6.18 -1.86
N HIS A 197 -0.19 5.41 -0.87
CA HIS A 197 -0.65 4.03 -1.04
C HIS A 197 -2.09 3.97 -1.54
N THR A 198 -3.08 4.06 -0.65
CA THR A 198 -4.50 3.97 -1.01
C THR A 198 -5.31 5.01 -0.26
N GLU A 199 -6.14 5.75 -0.98
CA GLU A 199 -6.96 6.82 -0.41
C GLU A 199 -8.40 6.70 -0.93
N SER A 200 -9.39 6.89 -0.06
CA SER A 200 -10.81 6.74 -0.42
C SER A 200 -11.64 7.95 0.00
N ILE A 201 -12.62 8.31 -0.82
CA ILE A 201 -13.68 9.28 -0.47
C ILE A 201 -15.05 8.60 -0.49
N MET A 202 -15.86 8.91 0.51
CA MET A 202 -17.28 8.60 0.57
C MET A 202 -18.07 9.86 0.20
N THR A 203 -18.75 9.87 -0.95
CA THR A 203 -19.58 10.99 -1.42
C THR A 203 -20.58 10.52 -2.49
N GLU A 204 -21.79 11.06 -2.51
CA GLU A 204 -22.75 10.89 -3.60
C GLU A 204 -22.64 12.03 -4.64
N ASP A 205 -21.75 13.00 -4.41
CA ASP A 205 -21.49 14.09 -5.35
C ASP A 205 -20.44 13.71 -6.39
N ILE A 206 -20.89 13.54 -7.64
CA ILE A 206 -20.02 13.16 -8.75
C ILE A 206 -18.92 14.20 -9.05
N GLY A 207 -19.18 15.48 -8.78
CA GLY A 207 -18.21 16.56 -8.98
C GLY A 207 -17.07 16.48 -7.96
N ARG A 208 -17.39 16.24 -6.69
CA ARG A 208 -16.42 16.02 -5.61
C ARG A 208 -15.64 14.72 -5.81
N ALA A 209 -16.30 13.64 -6.18
CA ALA A 209 -15.64 12.37 -6.51
C ALA A 209 -14.57 12.54 -7.61
N ARG A 210 -14.92 13.24 -8.71
CA ARG A 210 -13.97 13.54 -9.78
C ARG A 210 -12.82 14.45 -9.33
N THR A 211 -13.12 15.42 -8.49
CA THR A 211 -12.13 16.34 -7.94
C THR A 211 -11.12 15.60 -7.07
N PHE A 212 -11.60 14.78 -6.13
CA PHE A 212 -10.76 13.95 -5.28
C PHE A 212 -9.88 13.00 -6.09
N MET A 213 -10.47 12.27 -7.05
CA MET A 213 -9.74 11.37 -7.95
C MET A 213 -8.65 12.07 -8.78
N THR A 214 -8.84 13.34 -9.11
CA THR A 214 -7.87 14.12 -9.90
C THR A 214 -6.76 14.71 -9.03
N GLN A 215 -7.08 15.11 -7.79
CA GLN A 215 -6.14 15.85 -6.93
C GLN A 215 -5.36 14.95 -5.96
N VAL A 216 -5.92 13.80 -5.56
CA VAL A 216 -5.22 12.88 -4.66
C VAL A 216 -4.24 12.03 -5.46
N ASP A 217 -2.96 12.10 -5.09
CA ASP A 217 -1.86 11.44 -5.79
C ASP A 217 -1.41 10.17 -5.06
N ALA A 218 -2.25 9.13 -5.10
CA ALA A 218 -1.95 7.83 -4.51
C ALA A 218 -1.91 6.73 -5.58
N SER A 219 -1.34 5.56 -5.22
CA SER A 219 -1.30 4.40 -6.10
C SER A 219 -2.69 3.86 -6.44
N SER A 220 -3.64 4.07 -5.54
CA SER A 220 -5.04 3.72 -5.69
C SER A 220 -5.92 4.80 -5.06
N VAL A 221 -6.79 5.41 -5.85
CA VAL A 221 -7.78 6.38 -5.37
C VAL A 221 -9.17 5.81 -5.58
N MET A 222 -9.97 5.77 -4.51
CA MET A 222 -11.24 5.05 -4.49
C MET A 222 -12.41 5.97 -4.20
N ILE A 223 -13.55 5.68 -4.82
CA ILE A 223 -14.82 6.37 -4.58
C ILE A 223 -15.81 5.35 -4.03
N ASN A 224 -16.35 5.62 -2.85
CA ASN A 224 -17.36 4.80 -2.19
C ASN A 224 -16.93 3.32 -2.00
N ALA A 225 -15.63 3.07 -1.82
CA ALA A 225 -15.07 1.72 -1.70
C ALA A 225 -13.97 1.65 -0.62
N SER A 226 -13.83 0.47 -0.04
CA SER A 226 -12.84 0.21 1.02
C SER A 226 -11.43 0.19 0.45
N THR A 227 -10.49 0.80 1.18
CA THR A 227 -9.05 0.78 0.85
C THR A 227 -8.50 -0.65 0.73
N ARG A 228 -9.20 -1.64 1.33
CA ARG A 228 -8.84 -3.06 1.27
C ARG A 228 -8.90 -3.67 -0.12
N PHE A 229 -9.57 -3.03 -1.08
CA PHE A 229 -9.58 -3.48 -2.47
C PHE A 229 -8.26 -3.23 -3.21
N ALA A 230 -7.33 -2.46 -2.63
CA ALA A 230 -6.01 -2.22 -3.24
C ALA A 230 -5.12 -3.46 -3.08
N ASP A 231 -5.40 -4.46 -3.91
CA ASP A 231 -4.80 -5.81 -3.91
C ASP A 231 -4.85 -6.36 -5.34
N GLY A 232 -3.82 -7.10 -5.75
CA GLY A 232 -3.70 -7.62 -7.11
C GLY A 232 -4.79 -8.59 -7.52
N PHE A 233 -5.32 -9.41 -6.61
CA PHE A 233 -6.45 -10.30 -6.93
C PHE A 233 -7.74 -9.50 -7.12
N GLU A 234 -8.00 -8.56 -6.23
CA GLU A 234 -9.18 -7.68 -6.29
C GLU A 234 -9.17 -6.81 -7.55
N TYR A 235 -7.97 -6.43 -8.04
CA TYR A 235 -7.80 -5.69 -9.30
C TYR A 235 -7.80 -6.58 -10.55
N GLY A 236 -7.97 -7.90 -10.40
CA GLY A 236 -8.05 -8.83 -11.52
C GLY A 236 -6.70 -9.20 -12.15
N LEU A 237 -5.58 -8.94 -11.47
CA LEU A 237 -4.23 -9.32 -11.93
C LEU A 237 -3.95 -10.82 -11.75
N GLY A 238 -4.74 -11.50 -10.92
CA GLY A 238 -4.62 -12.94 -10.62
C GLY A 238 -3.43 -13.32 -9.73
N ALA A 239 -2.50 -12.40 -9.50
CA ALA A 239 -1.42 -12.48 -8.53
C ALA A 239 -0.80 -11.09 -8.32
N GLU A 240 -0.07 -10.93 -7.22
CA GLU A 240 0.81 -9.79 -7.00
C GLU A 240 2.14 -10.22 -6.37
N ILE A 241 3.22 -9.53 -6.71
CA ILE A 241 4.51 -9.63 -5.99
C ILE A 241 4.59 -8.62 -4.85
N GLY A 242 3.78 -7.56 -4.91
CA GLY A 242 3.63 -6.51 -3.91
C GLY A 242 2.99 -5.26 -4.48
N ILE A 243 3.01 -4.19 -3.68
CA ILE A 243 2.45 -2.89 -4.07
C ILE A 243 3.58 -1.88 -4.20
N SER A 244 3.51 -1.06 -5.25
CA SER A 244 4.43 0.04 -5.51
C SER A 244 3.74 1.38 -5.27
N THR A 245 4.34 2.25 -4.48
CA THR A 245 3.88 3.65 -4.35
C THR A 245 4.68 4.61 -5.22
N ASP A 246 5.78 4.14 -5.84
CA ASP A 246 6.60 4.93 -6.74
C ASP A 246 5.86 5.29 -8.04
N LYS A 247 6.23 6.44 -8.63
CA LYS A 247 5.53 7.00 -9.80
C LYS A 247 6.01 6.44 -11.14
N ILE A 248 7.22 5.89 -11.19
CA ILE A 248 7.88 5.44 -12.42
C ILE A 248 7.85 3.91 -12.47
N HIS A 249 7.81 3.38 -13.71
CA HIS A 249 7.74 1.94 -14.03
C HIS A 249 6.39 1.28 -13.71
N VAL A 250 6.06 1.10 -12.44
CA VAL A 250 4.80 0.45 -12.01
C VAL A 250 4.32 1.05 -10.69
N ARG A 251 3.01 1.27 -10.58
CA ARG A 251 2.35 1.88 -9.41
C ARG A 251 1.06 1.14 -9.08
N GLY A 252 0.82 0.89 -7.79
CA GLY A 252 -0.25 0.04 -7.29
C GLY A 252 0.18 -1.43 -7.17
N PRO A 253 -0.77 -2.38 -7.10
CA PRO A 253 -0.47 -3.80 -7.12
C PRO A 253 0.33 -4.23 -8.36
N VAL A 254 1.42 -4.96 -8.14
CA VAL A 254 2.40 -5.32 -9.17
C VAL A 254 2.20 -6.78 -9.58
N GLY A 255 1.53 -6.98 -10.71
CA GLY A 255 1.35 -8.28 -11.36
C GLY A 255 2.47 -8.63 -12.34
N LEU A 256 2.17 -9.53 -13.29
CA LEU A 256 3.14 -10.02 -14.28
C LEU A 256 3.73 -8.90 -15.16
N GLU A 257 2.89 -7.97 -15.64
CA GLU A 257 3.32 -6.89 -16.54
C GLU A 257 4.33 -5.95 -15.87
N GLY A 258 4.21 -5.72 -14.56
CA GLY A 258 5.15 -4.92 -13.78
C GLY A 258 6.56 -5.52 -13.68
N LEU A 259 6.74 -6.77 -14.10
CA LEU A 259 8.04 -7.46 -14.20
C LEU A 259 8.55 -7.53 -15.65
N THR A 260 7.98 -6.75 -16.56
CA THR A 260 8.37 -6.67 -17.97
C THR A 260 8.82 -5.26 -18.35
N SER A 261 9.42 -5.11 -19.53
CA SER A 261 9.76 -3.82 -20.12
C SER A 261 9.44 -3.82 -21.61
N GLN A 262 9.38 -2.63 -22.21
CA GLN A 262 9.03 -2.43 -23.61
C GLN A 262 10.29 -2.11 -24.43
N LYS A 263 10.37 -2.66 -25.65
CA LYS A 263 11.41 -2.33 -26.63
C LYS A 263 10.78 -2.04 -28.00
N TYR A 264 11.41 -1.17 -28.77
CA TYR A 264 11.02 -0.91 -30.16
C TYR A 264 11.57 -2.01 -31.08
N ILE A 265 10.74 -2.44 -32.02
CA ILE A 265 11.13 -3.34 -33.10
C ILE A 265 10.90 -2.59 -34.40
N VAL A 266 11.97 -2.34 -35.14
CA VAL A 266 11.92 -1.64 -36.43
C VAL A 266 12.27 -2.64 -37.53
N ILE A 267 11.32 -2.91 -38.41
CA ILE A 267 11.52 -3.77 -39.58
C ILE A 267 11.69 -2.85 -40.77
N GLY A 268 12.91 -2.83 -41.32
CA GLY A 268 13.24 -2.03 -42.48
C GLY A 268 13.49 -2.87 -43.73
N ASP A 269 13.40 -2.21 -44.88
CA ASP A 269 13.86 -2.71 -46.18
C ASP A 269 14.61 -1.57 -46.87
N GLY A 270 15.89 -1.39 -46.53
CA GLY A 270 16.73 -0.33 -47.11
C GLY A 270 16.38 1.12 -46.70
N HIS A 271 15.68 1.33 -45.59
CA HIS A 271 15.32 2.67 -45.14
C HIS A 271 16.54 3.47 -44.67
N VAL A 272 16.67 4.71 -45.14
CA VAL A 272 17.73 5.66 -44.75
C VAL A 272 17.15 6.85 -43.99
N ARG A 273 17.98 7.48 -43.13
CA ARG A 273 17.66 8.72 -42.43
C ARG A 273 18.37 9.88 -43.12
N ALA A 274 17.63 10.94 -43.45
CA ALA A 274 18.17 12.19 -43.98
C ALA A 274 18.79 13.05 -42.87
#